data_AF-A0A6J4N631-F1
#
_entry.id   AF-A0A6J4N631-F1
#
_cell.length_a   1.000
_cell.length_b   1.000
_cell.length_c   1.000
_cell.angle_alpha   90.00
_cell.angle_beta   90.00
_cell.angle_gamma   90.00
#
_symmetry.space_group_name_H-M   'P 1'
#
loop_
_entity.id
_entity.type
_entity.pdbx_description
1 polymer ?
#
loop_
_entity_poly.entity_id
_entity_poly.type
_entity_poly.pdbx_seq_one_letter_code
_entity_poly.pdbx_strand_id
1 'polypeptide(L)'
;MVHRATADGLSSTPSLVKQLLVVAAVATLAAGGTTGYTIWRSRIPDPNAVAAAAAVAASQLTTVTALGRLEPRGEVIKVSASGAAEGNRIDRLLVKEGDRVKIGQAIAILDSRDRQQAALDQAQEQVRVAEANLAKVKAGAKNGEIQAQKATIARSRVPIAATKSQRNRRSWRV
;
A
#
# COMPACT_ATOMS: atom_id res chain seq x y z
N MET A 1 33.88 133.98 35.20
CA MET A 1 35.20 133.77 34.55
C MET A 1 35.69 132.41 35.01
N VAL A 2 36.21 131.44 34.25
CA VAL A 2 36.77 131.35 32.90
C VAL A 2 37.21 129.86 32.73
N HIS A 3 37.10 129.29 31.52
CA HIS A 3 37.82 128.14 30.91
C HIS A 3 37.58 126.67 31.37
N ARG A 4 37.07 125.80 30.46
CA ARG A 4 37.74 124.80 29.56
C ARG A 4 38.10 123.49 30.28
N ALA A 5 37.48 122.35 29.97
CA ALA A 5 37.64 121.46 28.80
C ALA A 5 38.89 120.54 28.87
N THR A 6 38.65 119.22 28.92
CA THR A 6 39.27 118.09 28.16
C THR A 6 38.71 116.77 28.74
N ALA A 7 37.98 115.91 28.02
CA ALA A 7 38.41 115.01 26.92
C ALA A 7 39.50 114.02 27.40
N ASP A 8 39.39 112.70 27.31
CA ASP A 8 39.02 111.91 26.14
C ASP A 8 38.32 110.59 26.46
N GLY A 9 37.26 110.28 25.69
CA GLY A 9 36.86 108.92 25.38
C GLY A 9 37.57 108.48 24.11
N LEU A 10 38.18 107.30 24.12
CA LEU A 10 38.77 106.66 22.94
C LEU A 10 37.97 105.41 22.58
N SER A 11 36.90 105.58 21.80
CA SER A 11 36.29 104.50 21.03
C SER A 11 37.17 104.22 19.82
N SER A 12 37.93 103.13 19.83
CA SER A 12 38.73 102.67 18.69
C SER A 12 37.80 102.11 17.60
N THR A 13 37.52 102.89 16.55
CA THR A 13 36.86 102.40 15.33
C THR A 13 37.83 101.49 14.56
N PRO A 14 37.55 100.18 14.40
CA PRO A 14 38.39 99.32 13.57
C PRO A 14 38.26 99.72 12.10
N SER A 15 39.38 99.72 11.36
CA SER A 15 39.36 100.05 9.93
C SER A 15 38.49 99.07 9.13
N LEU A 16 37.81 99.59 8.10
CA LEU A 16 36.95 98.83 7.16
C LEU A 16 37.58 97.52 6.67
N VAL A 17 38.90 97.50 6.49
CA VAL A 17 39.66 96.31 6.08
C VAL A 17 39.55 95.17 7.10
N LYS A 18 39.60 95.46 8.40
CA LYS A 18 39.47 94.45 9.45
C LYS A 18 38.06 93.85 9.50
N GLN A 19 37.03 94.67 9.28
CA GLN A 19 35.65 94.18 9.18
C GLN A 19 35.45 93.28 7.96
N LEU A 20 36.01 93.65 6.81
CA LEU A 20 35.97 92.81 5.60
C LEU A 20 36.70 91.46 5.80
N LEU A 21 37.84 91.45 6.50
CA LEU A 21 38.54 90.20 6.84
C LEU A 21 37.72 89.29 7.78
N VAL A 22 37.03 89.86 8.75
CA VAL A 22 36.17 89.09 9.67
C VAL A 22 34.97 88.50 8.92
N VAL A 23 34.31 89.28 8.04
CA VAL A 23 33.19 88.78 7.23
C VAL A 23 33.65 87.66 6.29
N ALA A 24 34.81 87.81 5.64
CA ALA A 24 35.37 86.77 4.78
C ALA A 24 35.67 85.48 5.56
N ALA A 25 36.20 85.58 6.78
CA ALA A 25 36.48 84.42 7.62
C ALA A 25 35.21 83.69 8.10
N VAL A 26 34.14 84.42 8.41
CA VAL A 26 32.85 83.82 8.78
C VAL A 26 32.20 83.14 7.57
N ALA A 27 32.28 83.76 6.39
CA ALA A 27 31.74 83.18 5.17
C ALA A 27 32.42 81.86 4.78
N THR A 28 33.74 81.75 4.94
CA THR A 28 34.48 80.51 4.67
C THR A 28 34.16 79.41 5.68
N LEU A 29 34.00 79.74 6.97
CA LEU A 29 33.56 78.77 7.99
C LEU A 29 32.14 78.25 7.73
N ALA A 30 31.22 79.14 7.35
CA ALA A 30 29.85 78.75 7.03
C ALA A 30 29.79 77.84 5.79
N ALA A 31 30.53 78.18 4.73
CA ALA A 31 30.62 77.36 3.52
C ALA A 31 31.30 76.01 3.78
N GLY A 32 32.35 75.98 4.61
CA GLY A 32 33.02 74.75 5.03
C GLY A 32 32.11 73.85 5.87
N GLY A 33 31.38 74.44 6.83
CA GLY A 33 30.43 73.72 7.69
C GLY A 33 29.26 73.11 6.91
N THR A 34 28.66 73.84 5.97
CA THR A 34 27.54 73.32 5.16
C THR A 34 28.00 72.22 4.23
N THR A 35 29.16 72.36 3.58
CA THR A 35 29.72 71.33 2.69
C THR A 35 30.11 70.08 3.47
N GLY A 36 30.70 70.23 4.65
CA GLY A 36 31.00 69.10 5.55
C GLY A 36 29.73 68.36 5.99
N TYR A 37 28.68 69.11 6.35
CA TYR A 37 27.40 68.53 6.78
C TYR A 37 26.68 67.77 5.65
N THR A 38 26.69 68.29 4.42
CA THR A 38 26.06 67.59 3.28
C THR A 38 26.79 66.30 2.91
N ILE A 39 28.13 66.29 2.97
CA ILE A 39 28.94 65.09 2.75
C ILE A 39 28.73 64.06 3.87
N TRP A 40 28.60 64.50 5.12
CA TRP A 40 28.32 63.60 6.22
C TRP A 40 26.93 62.96 6.11
N ARG A 41 25.92 63.76 5.77
CA ARG A 41 24.54 63.30 5.59
C ARG A 41 24.41 62.31 4.43
N SER A 42 25.16 62.48 3.34
CA SER A 42 25.13 61.56 2.20
C SER A 42 25.85 60.23 2.44
N ARG A 43 26.64 60.11 3.52
CA ARG A 43 27.24 58.83 3.94
C ARG A 43 26.36 58.00 4.86
N ILE A 44 25.24 58.54 5.36
CA ILE A 44 24.28 57.78 6.15
C ILE A 44 23.46 56.94 5.16
N PRO A 45 23.59 55.59 5.16
CA PRO A 45 22.85 54.75 4.23
C PRO A 45 21.35 54.89 4.46
N ASP A 46 20.58 55.05 3.38
CA ASP A 46 19.12 55.10 3.46
C ASP A 46 18.59 53.79 4.06
N PRO A 47 17.82 53.83 5.17
CA PRO A 47 17.26 52.62 5.78
C PRO A 47 16.35 51.83 4.82
N ASN A 48 15.81 52.49 3.78
CA ASN A 48 15.04 51.85 2.72
C ASN A 48 15.88 51.06 1.71
N ALA A 49 17.17 51.38 1.53
CA ALA A 49 18.06 50.66 0.63
C ALA A 49 18.43 49.27 1.17
N VAL A 50 18.46 49.10 2.50
CA VAL A 50 18.77 47.83 3.16
C VAL A 50 17.55 46.90 3.22
N ALA A 51 16.33 47.46 3.24
CA ALA A 51 15.08 46.69 3.25
C ALA A 51 14.74 46.09 1.88
N ALA A 52 15.16 46.73 0.78
CA ALA A 52 14.83 46.30 -0.57
C ALA A 52 15.40 44.91 -0.91
N ALA A 53 16.67 44.62 -0.58
CA ALA A 53 17.29 43.33 -0.89
C ALA A 53 16.72 42.16 -0.07
N ALA A 54 16.26 42.41 1.16
CA ALA A 54 15.65 41.39 2.01
C ALA A 54 14.25 40.98 1.52
N ALA A 55 13.49 41.91 0.93
CA ALA A 55 12.16 41.64 0.38
C ALA A 55 12.21 40.75 -0.89
N VAL A 56 13.24 40.87 -1.72
CA VAL A 56 13.39 40.03 -2.93
C VAL A 56 13.76 38.59 -2.58
N ALA A 57 14.57 38.38 -1.53
CA ALA A 57 14.97 37.05 -1.07
C ALA A 57 13.79 36.24 -0.47
N ALA A 58 12.83 36.91 0.18
CA ALA A 58 11.63 36.26 0.73
C ALA A 58 10.61 35.84 -0.36
N SER A 59 10.71 36.40 -1.58
CA SER A 59 9.76 36.13 -2.67
C SER A 59 10.03 34.84 -3.46
N GLN A 60 11.05 34.06 -3.10
CA GLN A 60 11.43 32.85 -3.85
C GLN A 60 10.92 31.53 -3.25
N LEU A 61 10.14 31.56 -2.17
CA LEU A 61 9.50 30.36 -1.63
C LEU A 61 8.16 30.12 -2.34
N THR A 62 8.21 29.53 -3.52
CA THR A 62 7.03 29.06 -4.24
C THR A 62 6.49 27.81 -3.54
N THR A 63 5.51 27.99 -2.65
CA THR A 63 4.82 26.87 -2.00
C THR A 63 3.82 26.26 -2.98
N VAL A 64 4.11 25.07 -3.50
CA VAL A 64 3.20 24.32 -4.37
C VAL A 64 2.28 23.48 -3.50
N THR A 65 1.00 23.86 -3.42
CA THR A 65 -0.02 23.06 -2.74
C THR A 65 -0.71 22.15 -3.74
N ALA A 66 -0.69 20.84 -3.48
CA ALA A 66 -1.44 19.86 -4.25
C ALA A 66 -2.36 19.08 -3.32
N LEU A 67 -3.60 18.86 -3.76
CA LEU A 67 -4.52 17.95 -3.09
C LEU A 67 -4.18 16.52 -3.52
N GLY A 68 -3.80 15.68 -2.56
CA GLY A 68 -3.55 14.27 -2.78
C GLY A 68 -4.53 13.41 -1.98
N ARG A 69 -4.79 12.18 -2.46
CA ARG A 69 -5.52 11.16 -1.71
C ARG A 69 -4.55 10.09 -1.24
N LEU A 70 -4.69 9.65 0.00
CA LEU A 70 -3.96 8.50 0.51
C LEU A 70 -4.60 7.22 -0.03
N GLU A 71 -3.78 6.38 -0.66
CA GLU A 71 -4.18 5.05 -1.09
C GLU A 71 -3.39 3.99 -0.33
N PRO A 72 -4.01 2.84 -0.02
CA PRO A 72 -3.29 1.72 0.58
C PRO A 72 -2.17 1.27 -0.37
N ARG A 73 -1.01 0.89 0.20
CA ARG A 73 0.10 0.31 -0.58
C ARG A 73 -0.25 -1.02 -1.26
N GLY A 74 -1.39 -1.62 -0.93
CA GLY A 74 -1.86 -2.90 -1.48
C GLY A 74 -3.31 -2.83 -1.96
N GLU A 75 -3.77 -3.93 -2.53
CA GLU A 75 -5.10 -4.03 -3.11
C GLU A 75 -6.18 -4.29 -2.05
N VAL A 76 -7.38 -3.79 -2.30
CA VAL A 76 -8.57 -4.13 -1.52
C VAL A 76 -9.10 -5.47 -2.00
N ILE A 77 -8.85 -6.52 -1.22
CA ILE A 77 -9.32 -7.88 -1.52
C ILE A 77 -10.75 -8.03 -1.01
N LYS A 78 -11.71 -8.18 -1.92
CA LYS A 78 -13.09 -8.53 -1.57
C LYS A 78 -13.18 -10.04 -1.40
N VAL A 79 -13.45 -10.50 -0.18
CA VAL A 79 -13.64 -11.92 0.11
C VAL A 79 -15.11 -12.26 -0.04
N SER A 80 -15.43 -13.19 -0.94
CA SER A 80 -16.77 -13.73 -1.15
C SER A 80 -16.74 -15.25 -1.05
N ALA A 81 -17.83 -15.85 -0.56
CA ALA A 81 -18.01 -17.29 -0.63
C ALA A 81 -18.05 -17.73 -2.11
N SER A 82 -17.11 -18.60 -2.52
CA SER A 82 -17.14 -19.22 -3.84
C SER A 82 -18.31 -20.19 -3.91
N GLY A 83 -19.44 -19.75 -4.44
CA GLY A 83 -20.62 -20.59 -4.59
C GLY A 83 -21.91 -19.79 -4.62
N ALA A 84 -22.19 -19.15 -5.75
CA ALA A 84 -23.44 -18.39 -5.97
C ALA A 84 -24.72 -19.23 -5.84
N ALA A 85 -24.62 -20.57 -5.74
CA ALA A 85 -25.76 -21.48 -5.76
C ALA A 85 -26.10 -22.11 -4.38
N GLU A 86 -25.17 -22.21 -3.43
CA GLU A 86 -25.43 -22.88 -2.15
C GLU A 86 -24.81 -22.14 -0.96
N GLY A 87 -25.65 -21.34 -0.29
CA GLY A 87 -25.34 -20.84 1.05
C GLY A 87 -24.38 -19.66 1.09
N ASN A 88 -24.82 -18.50 0.59
CA ASN A 88 -24.15 -17.22 0.82
C ASN A 88 -24.34 -16.66 2.24
N ARG A 89 -24.96 -17.43 3.15
CA ARG A 89 -25.20 -17.02 4.53
C ARG A 89 -24.03 -17.43 5.42
N ILE A 90 -23.49 -16.45 6.13
CA ILE A 90 -22.54 -16.67 7.22
C ILE A 90 -23.31 -17.21 8.42
N ASP A 91 -22.92 -18.38 8.91
CA ASP A 91 -23.38 -18.92 10.19
C ASP A 91 -22.62 -18.24 11.34
N ARG A 92 -21.28 -18.18 11.22
CA ARG A 92 -20.42 -17.58 12.25
C ARG A 92 -19.27 -16.79 11.67
N LEU A 93 -19.05 -15.58 12.18
CA LEU A 93 -17.86 -14.79 11.88
C LEU A 93 -16.78 -15.05 12.96
N LEU A 94 -15.56 -15.34 12.54
CA LEU A 94 -14.43 -15.72 13.41
C LEU A 94 -13.46 -14.55 13.67
N VAL A 95 -13.70 -13.40 13.04
CA VAL A 95 -12.85 -12.20 13.10
C VAL A 95 -13.70 -10.97 13.36
N LYS A 96 -13.11 -9.91 13.89
CA LYS A 96 -13.75 -8.61 14.08
C LYS A 96 -13.30 -7.61 13.03
N GLU A 97 -14.09 -6.56 12.84
CA GLU A 97 -13.70 -5.43 12.00
C GLU A 97 -12.40 -4.80 12.52
N GLY A 98 -11.45 -4.57 11.62
CA GLY A 98 -10.13 -4.02 11.95
C GLY A 98 -9.07 -5.07 12.34
N ASP A 99 -9.42 -6.35 12.46
CA ASP A 99 -8.45 -7.41 12.76
C ASP A 99 -7.50 -7.68 11.59
N ARG A 100 -6.24 -7.98 11.90
CA ARG A 100 -5.25 -8.42 10.90
C ARG A 100 -5.40 -9.92 10.63
N VAL A 101 -5.65 -10.29 9.38
CA VAL A 101 -5.80 -11.67 8.93
C VAL A 101 -4.63 -12.12 8.06
N LYS A 102 -4.28 -13.40 8.12
CA LYS A 102 -3.24 -14.01 7.27
C LYS A 102 -3.86 -14.76 6.08
N ILE A 103 -3.07 -14.98 5.04
CA ILE A 103 -3.48 -15.80 3.89
C ILE A 103 -3.84 -17.22 4.36
N GLY A 104 -4.99 -17.73 3.93
CA GLY A 104 -5.48 -19.07 4.29
C GLY A 104 -6.16 -19.17 5.66
N GLN A 105 -6.26 -18.07 6.42
CA GLN A 105 -6.97 -18.06 7.69
C GLN A 105 -8.49 -18.12 7.47
N ALA A 106 -9.17 -19.03 8.18
CA ALA A 106 -10.63 -19.04 8.21
C ALA A 106 -11.17 -17.80 8.93
N ILE A 107 -11.93 -16.96 8.20
CA ILE A 107 -12.53 -15.73 8.72
C ILE A 107 -14.02 -15.89 9.06
N ALA A 108 -14.69 -16.86 8.44
CA ALA A 108 -16.11 -17.13 8.61
C ALA A 108 -16.42 -18.61 8.37
N ILE A 109 -17.49 -19.08 8.97
CA ILE A 109 -18.10 -20.39 8.73
C ILE A 109 -19.44 -20.13 8.04
N LEU A 110 -19.68 -20.80 6.92
CA LEU A 110 -20.94 -20.74 6.20
C LEU A 110 -21.92 -21.78 6.72
N ASP A 111 -23.21 -21.46 6.68
CA ASP A 111 -24.31 -22.37 7.05
C ASP A 111 -24.36 -23.63 6.16
N SER A 112 -23.81 -23.56 4.94
CA SER A 112 -23.70 -24.71 4.04
C SER A 112 -22.75 -25.81 4.55
N ARG A 113 -21.85 -25.51 5.50
CA ARG A 113 -20.85 -26.46 6.00
C ARG A 113 -21.49 -27.75 6.51
N ASP A 114 -22.54 -27.64 7.32
CA ASP A 114 -23.14 -28.80 7.97
C ASP A 114 -23.87 -29.68 6.95
N ARG A 115 -24.54 -29.06 5.98
CA ARG A 115 -25.19 -29.79 4.87
C ARG A 115 -24.16 -30.49 3.98
N GLN A 116 -23.06 -29.81 3.67
CA GLN A 116 -21.96 -30.39 2.90
C GLN A 116 -21.32 -31.56 3.65
N GLN A 117 -21.12 -31.43 4.96
CA GLN A 117 -20.59 -32.51 5.79
C GLN A 117 -21.51 -33.72 5.77
N ALA A 118 -22.82 -33.52 5.98
CA ALA A 118 -23.79 -34.61 5.92
C ALA A 118 -23.83 -35.28 4.54
N ALA A 119 -23.74 -34.51 3.46
CA ALA A 119 -23.68 -35.04 2.09
C ALA A 119 -22.41 -35.87 1.84
N LEU A 120 -21.26 -35.42 2.37
CA LEU A 120 -20.01 -36.17 2.32
C LEU A 120 -20.12 -37.48 3.08
N ASP A 121 -20.66 -37.45 4.30
CA ASP A 121 -20.84 -38.63 5.13
C ASP A 121 -21.75 -39.65 4.43
N GLN A 122 -22.87 -39.18 3.87
CA GLN A 122 -23.78 -40.03 3.09
C GLN A 122 -23.08 -40.66 1.87
N ALA A 123 -22.32 -39.87 1.11
CA ALA A 123 -21.59 -40.38 -0.05
C ALA A 123 -20.54 -41.43 0.36
N GLN A 124 -19.85 -41.21 1.48
CA GLN A 124 -18.88 -42.16 2.02
C GLN A 124 -19.52 -43.50 2.39
N GLU A 125 -20.71 -43.48 3.00
CA GLU A 125 -21.45 -44.71 3.31
C GLU A 125 -21.90 -45.45 2.04
N GLN A 126 -22.35 -44.73 1.02
CA GLN A 126 -22.71 -45.33 -0.27
C GLN A 126 -21.53 -46.04 -0.93
N VAL A 127 -20.33 -45.47 -0.84
CA VAL A 127 -19.10 -46.11 -1.33
C VAL A 127 -18.83 -47.40 -0.55
N ARG A 128 -18.94 -47.40 0.78
CA ARG A 128 -18.74 -48.63 1.58
C ARG A 128 -19.74 -49.73 1.21
N VAL A 129 -21.00 -49.38 0.99
CA VAL A 129 -22.03 -50.34 0.55
C VAL A 129 -21.69 -50.90 -0.84
N ALA A 130 -21.28 -50.04 -1.78
CA ALA A 130 -20.89 -50.45 -3.12
C ALA A 130 -19.66 -51.38 -3.10
N GLU A 131 -18.66 -51.07 -2.27
CA GLU A 131 -17.48 -51.92 -2.06
C GLU A 131 -17.84 -53.28 -1.45
N ALA A 132 -18.71 -53.30 -0.45
CA ALA A 132 -19.20 -54.53 0.16
C ALA A 132 -19.98 -55.39 -0.85
N ASN A 133 -20.81 -54.76 -1.69
CA ASN A 133 -21.53 -55.45 -2.76
C ASN A 133 -20.56 -55.98 -3.82
N LEU A 134 -19.55 -55.21 -4.20
CA LEU A 134 -18.50 -55.67 -5.12
C LEU A 134 -17.75 -56.87 -4.55
N ALA A 135 -17.42 -56.87 -3.27
CA ALA A 135 -16.79 -58.01 -2.60
C ALA A 135 -17.71 -59.24 -2.60
N LYS A 136 -19.00 -59.08 -2.28
CA LYS A 136 -20.00 -60.15 -2.33
C LYS A 136 -20.16 -60.73 -3.73
N VAL A 137 -20.25 -59.88 -4.76
CA VAL A 137 -20.36 -60.32 -6.15
C VAL A 137 -19.08 -61.02 -6.59
N LYS A 138 -17.89 -60.50 -6.26
CA LYS A 138 -16.61 -61.17 -6.57
C LYS A 138 -16.50 -62.55 -5.90
N ALA A 139 -16.95 -62.66 -4.64
CA ALA A 139 -16.92 -63.92 -3.90
C ALA A 139 -17.99 -64.93 -4.38
N GLY A 140 -19.20 -64.45 -4.69
CA GLY A 140 -20.34 -65.28 -5.09
C GLY A 140 -20.32 -65.66 -6.57
N ALA A 141 -20.14 -64.69 -7.46
CA ALA A 141 -20.17 -64.92 -8.91
C ALA A 141 -19.03 -65.84 -9.34
N LYS A 142 -17.78 -65.58 -8.90
CA LYS A 142 -16.65 -66.43 -9.30
C LYS A 142 -16.77 -67.86 -8.77
N ASN A 143 -17.20 -68.06 -7.52
CA ASN A 143 -17.35 -69.42 -6.99
C ASN A 143 -18.53 -70.17 -7.65
N GLY A 144 -19.68 -69.51 -7.84
CA GLY A 144 -20.84 -70.10 -8.50
C GLY A 144 -20.56 -70.49 -9.95
N GLU A 145 -20.02 -69.57 -10.76
CA GLU A 145 -19.69 -69.84 -12.16
C GLU A 145 -18.63 -70.94 -12.30
N ILE A 146 -17.59 -70.92 -11.47
CA ILE A 146 -16.53 -71.94 -11.51
C ILE A 146 -17.08 -73.32 -11.17
N GLN A 147 -17.95 -73.43 -10.16
CA GLN A 147 -18.56 -74.71 -9.80
C GLN A 147 -19.54 -75.20 -10.86
N ALA A 148 -20.33 -74.30 -11.46
CA ALA A 148 -21.22 -74.63 -12.56
C ALA A 148 -20.45 -75.12 -13.80
N GLN A 149 -19.36 -74.45 -14.17
CA GLN A 149 -18.51 -74.89 -15.28
C GLN A 149 -17.79 -76.20 -14.98
N LYS A 150 -17.30 -76.41 -13.75
CA LYS A 150 -16.73 -77.70 -13.32
C LYS A 150 -17.76 -78.83 -13.43
N ALA A 151 -19.00 -78.60 -13.01
CA ALA A 151 -20.07 -79.58 -13.13
C ALA A 151 -20.40 -79.88 -14.60
N THR A 152 -20.43 -78.86 -15.47
CA THR A 152 -20.62 -79.04 -16.92
C THR A 152 -19.48 -79.85 -17.53
N ILE A 153 -18.22 -79.57 -17.20
CA ILE A 153 -17.06 -80.34 -17.68
C ILE A 153 -17.11 -81.78 -17.15
N ALA A 154 -17.45 -81.98 -15.88
CA ALA A 154 -17.61 -83.31 -15.29
C ALA A 154 -18.72 -84.12 -15.96
N ARG A 155 -19.84 -83.47 -16.31
CA ARG A 155 -20.96 -84.09 -17.04
C ARG A 155 -20.59 -84.40 -18.50
N SER A 156 -19.78 -83.54 -19.13
CA SER A 156 -19.26 -83.74 -20.49
C SER A 156 -18.12 -84.76 -20.57
N ARG A 157 -17.50 -85.14 -19.44
CA ARG A 157 -16.66 -86.33 -19.32
C ARG A 157 -17.53 -87.59 -19.20
N VAL A 158 -18.37 -87.83 -20.20
CA VAL A 158 -18.97 -89.14 -20.43
C VAL A 158 -17.81 -90.11 -20.75
N PRO A 159 -17.74 -91.31 -20.14
CA PRO A 159 -16.55 -92.13 -20.21
C PRO A 159 -16.36 -92.68 -21.62
N ILE A 160 -15.28 -92.23 -22.26
CA ILE A 160 -14.67 -92.82 -23.47
C ILE A 160 -14.27 -94.31 -23.22
N ALA A 161 -14.39 -94.79 -21.97
CA ALA A 161 -14.29 -96.20 -21.61
C ALA A 161 -15.44 -97.05 -22.19
N ALA A 162 -16.64 -96.50 -22.39
CA ALA A 162 -17.77 -97.24 -22.95
C ALA A 162 -17.59 -97.58 -24.45
N THR A 163 -16.87 -96.73 -25.19
CA THR A 163 -16.65 -96.90 -26.64
C THR A 163 -15.47 -97.83 -26.99
N LYS A 164 -14.60 -98.19 -26.04
CA LYS A 164 -13.52 -99.17 -26.26
C LYS A 164 -14.01 -100.63 -26.22
N SER A 165 -15.07 -100.94 -25.50
CA SER A 165 -15.56 -102.34 -25.35
C SER A 165 -16.26 -102.88 -26.61
N GLN A 166 -16.71 -102.02 -27.52
CA GLN A 166 -17.47 -102.43 -28.69
C GLN A 166 -16.60 -102.72 -29.93
N ARG A 167 -15.32 -102.31 -29.93
CA ARG A 167 -14.40 -102.54 -31.06
C ARG A 167 -13.74 -103.92 -31.06
N ASN A 168 -13.77 -104.64 -29.93
CA ASN A 168 -13.06 -105.92 -29.77
C ASN A 168 -13.88 -107.18 -30.14
N ARG A 169 -15.08 -107.05 -30.75
CA ARG A 169 -15.93 -108.21 -31.11
C ARG A 169 -16.08 -108.47 -32.62
N ARG A 170 -15.36 -107.73 -33.49
CA ARG A 170 -15.55 -107.79 -34.95
C ARG A 170 -14.43 -108.45 -35.75
N SER A 171 -13.44 -109.07 -35.12
CA SER A 171 -12.36 -109.77 -35.84
C SER A 171 -12.23 -111.22 -35.40
N TRP A 172 -13.05 -112.10 -35.98
CA TRP A 172 -12.61 -113.44 -36.36
C TRP A 172 -13.20 -113.73 -37.74
N ARG A 173 -12.29 -113.86 -38.72
CA ARG A 173 -12.55 -114.33 -40.08
C ARG A 173 -11.78 -115.64 -40.25
N VAL A 174 -12.43 -116.52 -41.01
CA VAL A 174 -12.03 -117.85 -41.54
C VAL A 174 -12.00 -118.96 -40.50
#